data_AF-A0A2P6ASS0-F1
#
_entry.id   AF-A0A2P6ASS0-F1
#
_cell.length_a   1.000
_cell.length_b   1.000
_cell.length_c   1.000
_cell.angle_alpha   90.00
_cell.angle_beta   90.00
_cell.angle_gamma   90.00
#
_symmetry.space_group_name_H-M   'P 1'
#
loop_
_entity.id
_entity.type
_entity.pdbx_description
1 polymer ?
#
loop_
_entity_poly.entity_id
_entity_poly.type
_entity_poly.pdbx_seq_one_letter_code
_entity_poly.pdbx_strand_id
1 'polypeptide(L)'
;MIVRPRPHWFRMLLVWRGSVLPRILPQLLAVTAVAMLVTLFHGQLFHWKITLTFVPFTLIGVALAIFLGFRNSASYDRYWEGRKLWGAVLNDTRTLARQAMTLPALPPGEARPFVLALAAFTQALRHQL
;
A
#
# COMPACT_ATOMS: atom_id res chain seq x y z
N MET A 1 -0.44 -5.22 15.72
CA MET A 1 -0.72 -5.56 14.30
C MET A 1 -2.10 -6.19 14.27
N ILE A 2 -3.12 -5.48 13.78
CA ILE A 2 -4.48 -6.02 13.70
C ILE A 2 -4.48 -7.07 12.59
N VAL A 3 -4.40 -8.35 12.96
CA VAL A 3 -4.58 -9.46 12.03
C VAL A 3 -6.08 -9.58 11.80
N ARG A 4 -6.58 -9.00 10.71
CA ARG A 4 -7.98 -9.22 10.31
C ARG A 4 -8.11 -10.65 9.77
N PRO A 5 -9.18 -11.39 10.13
CA PRO A 5 -9.48 -12.65 9.46
C PRO A 5 -9.60 -12.37 7.96
N ARG A 6 -8.86 -13.13 7.13
CA ARG A 6 -8.91 -12.97 5.68
C ARG A 6 -10.26 -13.50 5.19
N PRO A 7 -11.15 -12.66 4.64
CA PRO A 7 -12.37 -13.17 4.03
C PRO A 7 -12.01 -14.04 2.82
N HIS A 8 -12.90 -14.95 2.43
CA HIS A 8 -12.74 -15.74 1.21
C HIS A 8 -12.43 -14.84 0.01
N TRP A 9 -11.55 -15.29 -0.91
CA TRP A 9 -11.05 -14.48 -2.04
C TRP A 9 -12.17 -13.82 -2.84
N PHE A 10 -13.31 -14.49 -2.99
CA PHE A 10 -14.48 -13.93 -3.68
C PHE A 10 -15.10 -12.72 -2.95
N ARG A 11 -15.19 -12.78 -1.62
CA ARG A 11 -15.69 -11.65 -0.82
C ARG A 11 -14.72 -10.47 -0.82
N MET A 12 -13.43 -10.71 -1.06
CA MET A 12 -12.43 -9.64 -1.21
C MET A 12 -12.67 -8.79 -2.46
N LEU A 13 -13.18 -9.38 -3.55
CA LEU A 13 -13.48 -8.66 -4.80
C LEU A 13 -14.56 -7.59 -4.62
N LEU A 14 -15.47 -7.78 -3.68
CA LEU A 14 -16.63 -6.91 -3.42
C LEU A 14 -16.41 -5.97 -2.22
N VAL A 15 -15.18 -5.85 -1.71
CA VAL A 15 -14.89 -4.93 -0.61
C VAL A 15 -14.85 -3.49 -1.12
N TRP A 16 -15.75 -2.66 -0.61
CA TRP A 16 -15.82 -1.24 -0.95
C TRP A 16 -14.93 -0.36 -0.04
N ARG A 17 -14.99 -0.59 1.28
CA ARG A 17 -14.28 0.25 2.26
C ARG A 17 -12.80 -0.14 2.35
N GLY A 18 -11.92 0.79 2.03
CA GLY A 18 -10.46 0.58 2.08
C GLY A 18 -9.88 -0.16 0.86
N SER A 19 -10.68 -0.35 -0.20
CA SER A 19 -10.18 -0.86 -1.49
C SER A 19 -9.79 0.29 -2.42
N VAL A 20 -9.07 -0.05 -3.49
CA VAL A 20 -8.70 0.90 -4.55
C VAL A 20 -9.89 1.19 -5.47
N LEU A 21 -10.95 0.37 -5.42
CA LEU A 21 -12.08 0.41 -6.35
C LEU A 21 -12.77 1.78 -6.41
N PRO A 22 -13.17 2.43 -5.30
CA PRO A 22 -13.81 3.75 -5.36
C PRO A 22 -12.91 4.82 -6.00
N ARG A 23 -11.58 4.66 -5.90
CA ARG A 23 -10.61 5.60 -6.46
C ARG A 23 -10.46 5.45 -7.98
N ILE A 24 -10.55 4.23 -8.52
CA ILE A 24 -10.42 3.96 -9.97
C ILE A 24 -11.78 3.92 -10.69
N LEU A 25 -12.89 3.82 -9.96
CA LEU A 25 -14.24 3.77 -10.53
C LEU A 25 -14.56 4.90 -11.53
N PRO A 26 -14.27 6.19 -11.27
CA PRO A 26 -14.58 7.24 -12.25
C PRO A 26 -13.79 7.07 -13.56
N GLN A 27 -12.51 6.65 -13.47
CA GLN A 27 -11.70 6.37 -14.65
C GLN A 27 -12.23 5.15 -15.42
N LEU A 28 -12.63 4.10 -14.69
CA LEU A 28 -13.20 2.90 -15.28
C LEU A 28 -14.50 3.22 -16.02
N LEU A 29 -15.42 3.97 -15.39
CA LEU A 29 -16.67 4.41 -16.01
C LEU A 29 -16.42 5.28 -17.25
N ALA A 30 -15.46 6.19 -17.22
CA ALA A 30 -15.11 7.02 -18.37
C ALA A 30 -14.60 6.18 -19.54
N VAL A 31 -13.66 5.25 -19.29
CA VAL A 31 -13.13 4.35 -20.34
C VAL A 31 -14.23 3.45 -20.90
N THR A 32 -15.09 2.89 -20.05
CA THR A 32 -16.23 2.07 -20.49
C THR A 32 -17.23 2.89 -21.32
N ALA A 33 -17.53 4.13 -20.93
CA ALA A 33 -18.40 5.01 -21.69
C ALA A 33 -17.82 5.30 -23.08
N VAL A 34 -16.53 5.63 -23.17
CA VAL A 34 -15.84 5.82 -24.45
C VAL A 34 -15.87 4.56 -25.31
N ALA A 35 -15.60 3.38 -24.72
CA ALA A 35 -15.66 2.11 -25.43
C ALA A 35 -17.06 1.84 -25.99
N MET A 36 -18.12 2.03 -25.18
CA MET A 36 -19.50 1.90 -25.63
C MET A 36 -19.83 2.84 -26.79
N LEU A 37 -19.43 4.12 -26.71
CA LEU A 37 -19.64 5.08 -27.80
C LEU A 37 -18.96 4.61 -29.09
N VAL A 38 -17.68 4.24 -29.02
CA VAL A 38 -16.94 3.76 -30.20
C VAL A 38 -17.60 2.54 -30.83
N THR A 39 -18.08 1.59 -30.00
CA THR A 39 -18.81 0.40 -30.48
C THR A 39 -20.14 0.76 -31.12
N LEU A 40 -20.95 1.63 -30.50
CA LEU A 40 -22.25 2.03 -31.04
C LEU A 40 -22.12 2.73 -32.40
N PHE A 41 -21.17 3.66 -32.52
CA PHE A 41 -20.91 4.40 -33.76
C PHE A 41 -20.06 3.64 -34.78
N HIS A 42 -19.68 2.38 -34.50
CA HIS A 42 -18.81 1.58 -35.36
C HIS A 42 -17.49 2.29 -35.75
N GLY A 43 -16.99 3.17 -34.88
CA GLY A 43 -15.82 4.01 -35.15
C GLY A 43 -16.01 5.05 -36.26
N GLN A 44 -17.25 5.37 -36.65
CA GLN A 44 -17.56 6.46 -37.56
C GLN A 44 -17.74 7.77 -36.79
N LEU A 45 -16.97 8.78 -37.16
CA LEU A 45 -17.08 10.14 -36.65
C LEU A 45 -17.37 11.07 -37.82
N PHE A 46 -18.50 11.78 -37.80
CA PHE A 46 -18.89 12.71 -38.87
C PHE A 46 -18.84 12.10 -40.28
N HIS A 47 -19.28 10.84 -40.42
CA HIS A 47 -19.22 10.03 -41.66
C HIS A 47 -17.81 9.60 -42.12
N TRP A 48 -16.75 9.92 -41.36
CA TRP A 48 -15.40 9.43 -41.59
C TRP A 48 -15.10 8.25 -40.67
N LYS A 49 -14.63 7.14 -41.25
CA LYS A 49 -14.20 5.96 -40.48
C LYS A 49 -12.78 6.17 -39.98
N ILE A 50 -12.60 6.24 -38.67
CA ILE A 50 -11.27 6.29 -38.06
C ILE A 50 -10.76 4.86 -37.89
N THR A 51 -9.73 4.51 -38.66
CA THR A 51 -9.06 3.20 -38.53
C THR A 51 -7.98 3.27 -37.47
N LEU A 52 -8.27 2.80 -36.25
CA LEU A 52 -7.24 2.53 -35.25
C LEU A 52 -6.78 1.08 -35.36
N THR A 53 -5.47 0.88 -35.51
CA THR A 53 -4.84 -0.44 -35.41
C THR A 53 -4.38 -0.69 -33.98
N PHE A 54 -4.35 -1.95 -33.54
CA PHE A 54 -3.97 -2.31 -32.17
C PHE A 54 -2.45 -2.22 -31.91
N VAL A 55 -1.63 -2.21 -32.97
CA VAL A 55 -0.17 -2.26 -32.89
C VAL A 55 0.46 -1.18 -31.98
N PRO A 56 0.15 0.13 -32.14
CA PRO A 56 0.71 1.15 -31.24
C PRO A 56 0.28 0.97 -29.78
N PHE A 57 -0.95 0.48 -29.55
CA PHE A 57 -1.45 0.20 -28.20
C PHE A 57 -0.73 -0.96 -27.53
N THR A 58 -0.43 -2.03 -28.28
CA THR A 58 0.35 -3.16 -27.77
C THR A 58 1.73 -2.70 -27.35
N LEU A 59 2.42 -1.89 -28.17
CA LEU A 59 3.75 -1.39 -27.85
C LEU A 59 3.74 -0.55 -26.57
N ILE A 60 2.81 0.41 -26.46
CA ILE A 60 2.64 1.24 -25.27
C ILE A 60 2.27 0.38 -24.05
N GLY A 61 1.38 -0.60 -24.23
CA GLY A 61 0.94 -1.50 -23.16
C GLY A 61 2.07 -2.34 -22.59
N VAL A 62 2.95 -2.88 -23.44
CA VAL A 62 4.14 -3.62 -23.01
C VAL A 62 5.09 -2.72 -22.22
N ALA A 63 5.38 -1.52 -22.75
CA ALA A 63 6.24 -0.57 -22.04
C ALA A 63 5.65 -0.20 -20.66
N LEU A 64 4.36 0.11 -20.60
CA LEU A 64 3.67 0.45 -19.35
C LEU A 64 3.69 -0.70 -18.34
N ALA A 65 3.49 -1.94 -18.79
CA ALA A 65 3.53 -3.12 -17.93
C ALA A 65 4.91 -3.32 -17.28
N ILE A 66 5.99 -3.14 -18.07
CA ILE A 66 7.37 -3.23 -17.57
C ILE A 66 7.64 -2.14 -16.52
N PHE A 67 7.31 -0.88 -16.83
CA PHE A 67 7.52 0.23 -15.88
C PHE A 67 6.68 0.07 -14.61
N LEU A 68 5.44 -0.42 -14.74
CA LEU A 68 4.59 -0.71 -13.58
C LEU A 68 5.19 -1.82 -12.73
N GLY A 69 5.80 -2.84 -13.33
CA GLY A 69 6.53 -3.89 -12.63
C GLY A 69 7.64 -3.32 -11.75
N PHE A 70 8.54 -2.51 -12.33
CA PHE A 70 9.61 -1.86 -11.57
C PHE A 70 9.10 -0.94 -10.47
N ARG A 71 8.07 -0.14 -10.77
CA ARG A 71 7.44 0.76 -9.78
C ARG A 71 6.81 0.00 -8.63
N ASN A 72 6.14 -1.12 -8.92
CA ASN A 72 5.50 -1.95 -7.91
C ASN A 72 6.54 -2.61 -6.99
N SER A 73 7.62 -3.16 -7.56
CA SER A 73 8.71 -3.74 -6.77
C SER A 73 9.32 -2.69 -5.83
N ALA A 74 9.70 -1.52 -6.34
CA ALA A 74 10.27 -0.45 -5.50
C ALA A 74 9.30 0.05 -4.41
N SER A 75 8.01 0.18 -4.76
CA SER A 75 6.98 0.59 -3.79
C SER A 75 6.76 -0.47 -2.71
N TYR A 76 6.79 -1.75 -3.09
CA TYR A 76 6.67 -2.88 -2.18
C TYR A 76 7.87 -2.96 -1.23
N ASP A 77 9.09 -2.83 -1.75
CA ASP A 77 10.31 -2.85 -0.95
C ASP A 77 10.33 -1.73 0.08
N ARG A 78 9.92 -0.51 -0.30
CA ARG A 78 9.78 0.62 0.62
C ARG A 78 8.72 0.39 1.70
N TYR A 79 7.57 -0.18 1.33
CA TYR A 79 6.54 -0.55 2.31
C TYR A 79 7.06 -1.61 3.30
N TRP A 80 7.77 -2.62 2.77
CA TRP A 80 8.35 -3.69 3.57
C TRP A 80 9.47 -3.19 4.48
N GLU A 81 10.30 -2.26 4.02
CA GLU A 81 11.32 -1.58 4.81
C GLU A 81 10.71 -0.87 6.02
N GLY A 82 9.66 -0.07 5.82
CA GLY A 82 8.95 0.57 6.94
C GLY A 82 8.45 -0.46 7.96
N ARG A 83 7.91 -1.60 7.50
CA ARG A 83 7.47 -2.69 8.38
C ARG A 83 8.62 -3.35 9.15
N LYS A 84 9.79 -3.51 8.54
CA LYS A 84 11.00 -4.03 9.18
C LYS A 84 11.49 -3.07 10.26
N LEU A 85 11.57 -1.77 9.97
CA LEU A 85 11.99 -0.74 10.93
C LEU A 85 11.07 -0.68 12.17
N TRP A 86 9.75 -0.70 11.97
CA TRP A 86 8.80 -0.79 13.09
C TRP A 86 8.95 -2.09 13.89
N GLY A 87 9.34 -3.19 13.23
CA GLY A 87 9.68 -4.45 13.90
C GLY A 87 10.95 -4.36 14.74
N ALA A 88 11.98 -3.68 14.24
CA ALA A 88 13.22 -3.43 14.96
C ALA A 88 12.96 -2.59 16.22
N VAL A 89 12.22 -1.48 16.10
CA VAL A 89 11.82 -0.65 17.26
C VAL A 89 11.14 -1.49 18.36
N LEU A 90 10.24 -2.42 18.00
CA LEU A 90 9.61 -3.31 18.97
C LEU A 90 10.62 -4.24 19.67
N ASN A 91 11.54 -4.83 18.92
CA ASN A 91 12.54 -5.76 19.46
C ASN A 91 13.57 -5.05 20.34
N ASP A 92 14.03 -3.87 19.91
CA ASP A 92 15.04 -3.08 20.62
C ASP A 92 14.46 -2.51 21.92
N THR A 93 13.26 -1.95 21.89
CA THR A 93 12.58 -1.46 23.11
C THR A 93 12.33 -2.58 24.12
N ARG A 94 11.98 -3.79 23.67
CA ARG A 94 11.86 -4.97 24.56
C ARG A 94 13.20 -5.40 25.15
N THR A 95 14.25 -5.38 24.33
CA THR A 95 15.60 -5.75 24.77
C THR A 95 16.12 -4.75 25.80
N LEU A 96 15.96 -3.45 25.55
CA LEU A 96 16.32 -2.38 26.47
C LEU A 96 15.52 -2.45 27.78
N ALA A 97 14.21 -2.69 27.70
CA ALA A 97 13.37 -2.86 28.88
C ALA A 97 13.85 -4.04 29.73
N ARG A 98 14.13 -5.19 29.11
CA ARG A 98 14.68 -6.36 29.81
C ARG A 98 16.01 -6.03 30.48
N GLN A 99 16.94 -5.40 29.73
CA GLN A 99 18.24 -5.01 30.27
C GLN A 99 18.10 -4.07 31.47
N ALA A 100 17.24 -3.05 31.39
CA ALA A 100 17.00 -2.12 32.50
C ALA A 100 16.41 -2.82 33.74
N MET A 101 15.55 -3.82 33.56
CA MET A 101 14.99 -4.59 34.68
C MET A 101 16.00 -5.56 35.31
N THR A 102 16.98 -6.04 34.55
CA THR A 102 17.95 -7.04 35.02
C THR A 102 19.31 -6.46 35.40
N LEU A 103 19.55 -5.17 35.14
CA LEU A 103 20.84 -4.53 35.36
C LEU A 103 21.08 -4.32 36.87
N PRO A 104 22.05 -5.00 37.50
CA PRO A 104 22.27 -4.90 38.94
C PRO A 104 22.74 -3.52 39.41
N ALA A 105 23.39 -2.77 38.50
CA ALA A 105 23.92 -1.44 38.76
C ALA A 105 22.84 -0.34 38.72
N LEU A 106 21.60 -0.66 38.29
CA LEU A 106 20.54 0.33 38.20
C LEU A 106 19.87 0.51 39.58
N PRO A 107 19.70 1.75 40.07
CA PRO A 107 19.04 1.99 41.34
C PRO A 107 17.59 1.44 41.37
N PRO A 108 17.14 0.89 42.52
CA PRO A 108 15.78 0.40 42.66
C PRO A 108 14.77 1.51 42.33
N GLY A 109 13.86 1.23 41.40
CA GLY A 109 12.80 2.16 40.98
C GLY A 109 13.06 2.93 39.69
N GLU A 110 14.30 2.98 39.18
CA GLU A 110 14.62 3.70 37.93
C GLU A 110 14.24 2.94 36.64
N ALA A 111 14.13 1.61 36.72
CA ALA A 111 13.74 0.79 35.58
C ALA A 111 12.33 1.15 35.06
N ARG A 112 11.39 1.49 35.96
CA ARG A 112 10.01 1.79 35.57
C ARG A 112 9.88 3.09 34.76
N PRO A 113 10.42 4.24 35.20
CA PRO A 113 10.47 5.45 34.38
C PRO A 113 11.11 5.23 33.01
N PHE A 114 12.22 4.47 32.93
CA PHE A 114 12.87 4.17 31.66
C PHE A 114 11.98 3.37 30.70
N VAL A 115 11.32 2.32 31.19
CA VAL A 115 10.39 1.52 30.37
C VAL A 115 9.19 2.37 29.90
N LEU A 116 8.67 3.26 30.75
CA LEU A 116 7.62 4.20 30.36
C LEU A 116 8.10 5.19 29.30
N ALA A 117 9.35 5.66 29.38
CA ALA A 117 9.95 6.51 28.35
C ALA A 117 10.09 5.78 27.01
N LEU A 118 10.46 4.49 27.02
CA LEU A 118 10.48 3.67 25.80
C LEU A 118 9.08 3.55 25.18
N ALA A 119 8.04 3.34 25.99
CA ALA A 119 6.67 3.32 25.51
C ALA A 119 6.25 4.68 24.93
N ALA A 120 6.57 5.78 25.62
CA ALA A 120 6.30 7.14 25.17
C ALA A 120 7.02 7.45 23.85
N PHE A 121 8.27 7.01 23.68
CA PHE A 121 9.02 7.11 22.43
C PHE A 121 8.29 6.43 21.26
N THR A 122 7.81 5.19 21.44
CA THR A 122 7.09 4.49 20.36
C THR A 122 5.79 5.21 19.96
N GLN A 123 5.09 5.81 20.92
CA GLN A 123 3.88 6.58 20.67
C GLN A 123 4.18 7.94 20.00
N ALA A 124 5.24 8.63 20.45
CA ALA A 124 5.70 9.87 19.83
C ALA A 124 6.14 9.65 18.39
N LEU A 125 6.91 8.59 18.12
CA LEU A 125 7.34 8.20 16.77
C LEU A 125 6.14 7.90 15.86
N ARG A 126 5.09 7.25 16.40
CA ARG A 126 3.85 7.01 15.65
C ARG A 126 3.13 8.31 15.29
N HIS A 127 3.14 9.31 16.18
CA HIS A 127 2.48 10.60 15.93
C HIS A 127 3.28 11.52 15.00
N GLN A 128 4.60 11.33 14.91
CA GLN A 128 5.46 12.08 14.00
C GLN A 128 5.30 11.67 12.53
N LEU A 129 4.89 10.42 12.27
CA LEU A 129 4.76 9.82 10.93
C LEU A 129 3.30 9.83 10.43
#